data_AF-G0UX15-F1
#
_entry.id   AF-G0UX15-F1
#
_cell.length_a   1.000
_cell.length_b   1.000
_cell.length_c   1.000
_cell.angle_alpha   90.00
_cell.angle_beta   90.00
_cell.angle_gamma   90.00
#
_symmetry.space_group_name_H-M   'P 1'
#
loop_
_entity.id
_entity.type
_entity.pdbx_description
1 polymer ?
#
loop_
_entity_poly.entity_id
_entity_poly.type
_entity_poly.pdbx_seq_one_letter_code
_entity_poly.pdbx_strand_id
1 'polypeptide(L)'
;GYLRQGVNLAVDPVFQQKKKVLGEVVGTLESAWNTHRSVVDSLLGSPLTSGSIWQIEPSDELAHCFLFDWLCVPREDETITTTLRGTLVGVHSPFVEAHLQRNLATLGEQYVRYLRKNKKDYVAAIEVCTSIIHAPLKAIPREQRISYRLRCLSEAKECAEECKSDQLTVLEQQMGLLEAQLQLSKIICEFINSGYSCLDKRVMVDGRGFVTEREVAQEQLDLVENHVLSTAELLQIAGMFCAYGGAEVQLDVLNAVNVTDPSLYAECIERCFERKNNTVEEVARRIISRCIRVIASPLCRVVKILEAHAFQQSPEGSALTVDLLYECGVDHSVIFSTIATVFERKDFLSVPCGAFDQAGVTDAFLVHSLAVALHRAVFASYISTVQMYFLGNALNTVREGISKVALCVSDETSSRALTAAEGMFERCSIALSRANSRFTF
;
A
#
# COMPACT_ATOMS: atom_id res chain seq x y z
N GLY A 1 -60.18 6.52 7.03
CA GLY A 1 -60.17 5.05 6.88
C GLY A 1 -60.31 4.63 5.43
N TYR A 2 -61.47 4.86 4.82
CA TYR A 2 -61.85 4.25 3.53
C TYR A 2 -61.14 4.78 2.27
N LEU A 3 -60.70 6.06 2.24
CA LEU A 3 -59.98 6.62 1.09
C LEU A 3 -58.53 6.13 0.94
N ARG A 4 -57.85 5.75 2.04
CA ARG A 4 -56.48 5.20 1.98
C ARG A 4 -56.43 3.72 1.58
N GLN A 5 -57.49 2.94 1.85
CA GLN A 5 -57.58 1.53 1.43
C GLN A 5 -57.93 1.39 -0.06
N GLY A 6 -58.79 2.26 -0.61
CA GLY A 6 -59.14 2.26 -2.04
C GLY A 6 -57.99 2.68 -2.96
N VAL A 7 -57.17 3.64 -2.54
CA VAL A 7 -55.98 4.09 -3.30
C VAL A 7 -54.92 2.97 -3.37
N ASN A 8 -54.67 2.24 -2.28
CA ASN A 8 -53.72 1.12 -2.28
C ASN A 8 -54.14 -0.04 -3.20
N LEU A 9 -55.45 -0.30 -3.37
CA LEU A 9 -55.97 -1.41 -4.18
C LEU A 9 -55.98 -1.13 -5.69
N ALA A 10 -56.07 0.14 -6.12
CA ALA A 10 -56.04 0.52 -7.54
C ALA A 10 -54.65 0.91 -8.04
N VAL A 11 -53.76 1.38 -7.16
CA VAL A 11 -52.39 1.77 -7.50
C VAL A 11 -51.50 0.55 -7.73
N ASP A 12 -51.68 -0.54 -6.99
CA ASP A 12 -50.85 -1.74 -7.14
C ASP A 12 -51.01 -2.41 -8.52
N PRO A 13 -52.22 -2.65 -9.08
CA PRO A 13 -52.36 -3.21 -10.43
C PRO A 13 -51.72 -2.36 -11.53
N VAL A 14 -51.85 -1.03 -11.44
CA VAL A 14 -51.24 -0.10 -12.40
C VAL A 14 -49.71 -0.12 -12.29
N PHE A 15 -49.20 -0.16 -11.07
CA PHE A 15 -47.77 -0.27 -10.79
C PHE A 15 -47.19 -1.59 -11.31
N GLN A 16 -47.86 -2.73 -11.09
CA GLN A 16 -47.44 -4.03 -11.61
C GLN A 16 -47.49 -4.07 -13.14
N GLN A 17 -48.54 -3.53 -13.75
CA GLN A 17 -48.64 -3.47 -15.21
C GLN A 17 -47.50 -2.62 -15.81
N LYS A 18 -47.18 -1.48 -15.18
CA LYS A 18 -46.05 -0.64 -15.62
C LYS A 18 -44.70 -1.34 -15.47
N LYS A 19 -44.47 -2.04 -14.35
CA LYS A 19 -43.28 -2.88 -14.18
C LYS A 19 -43.17 -3.96 -15.25
N LYS A 20 -44.29 -4.60 -15.61
CA LYS A 20 -44.32 -5.60 -16.68
C LYS A 20 -43.86 -5.02 -18.01
N VAL A 21 -44.40 -3.87 -18.41
CA VAL A 21 -44.01 -3.17 -19.64
C VAL A 21 -42.54 -2.77 -19.61
N LEU A 22 -42.05 -2.22 -18.49
CA LEU A 22 -40.62 -1.88 -18.34
C LEU A 22 -39.72 -3.12 -18.40
N GLY A 23 -40.19 -4.26 -17.90
CA GLY A 23 -39.52 -5.55 -18.05
C GLY A 23 -39.39 -5.99 -19.52
N GLU A 24 -40.43 -5.78 -20.33
CA GLU A 24 -40.38 -6.06 -21.77
C GLU A 24 -39.39 -5.12 -22.50
N VAL A 25 -39.32 -3.85 -22.11
CA VAL A 25 -38.31 -2.89 -22.62
C VAL A 25 -36.90 -3.38 -22.31
N VAL A 26 -36.63 -3.74 -21.06
CA VAL A 26 -35.33 -4.27 -20.63
C VAL A 26 -34.99 -5.56 -21.38
N GLY A 27 -35.92 -6.50 -21.50
CA GLY A 27 -35.68 -7.75 -22.23
C GLY A 27 -35.35 -7.50 -23.71
N THR A 28 -35.94 -6.47 -24.31
CA THR A 28 -35.61 -6.04 -25.67
C THR A 28 -34.19 -5.45 -25.75
N LEU A 29 -33.80 -4.61 -24.80
CA LEU A 29 -32.45 -4.05 -24.71
C LEU A 29 -31.39 -5.15 -24.54
N GLU A 30 -31.65 -6.15 -23.70
CA GLU A 30 -30.75 -7.29 -23.47
C GLU A 30 -30.61 -8.16 -24.71
N SER A 31 -31.73 -8.46 -25.40
CA SER A 31 -31.71 -9.21 -26.66
C SER A 31 -30.95 -8.46 -27.77
N ALA A 32 -31.15 -7.14 -27.85
CA ALA A 32 -30.47 -6.27 -28.79
C ALA A 32 -28.99 -6.05 -28.45
N TRP A 33 -28.57 -6.26 -27.20
CA TRP A 33 -27.19 -6.00 -26.75
C TRP A 33 -26.16 -6.81 -27.54
N ASN A 34 -26.44 -8.09 -27.77
CA ASN A 34 -25.53 -9.02 -28.44
C ASN A 34 -25.58 -8.92 -29.98
N THR A 35 -26.67 -8.37 -30.54
CA THR A 35 -26.91 -8.33 -31.98
C THR A 35 -26.73 -6.93 -32.59
N HIS A 36 -26.97 -5.89 -31.80
CA HIS A 36 -27.03 -4.48 -32.22
C HIS A 36 -26.45 -3.54 -31.14
N ARG A 37 -25.29 -3.91 -30.58
CA ARG A 37 -24.61 -3.19 -29.47
C ARG A 37 -24.58 -1.68 -29.63
N SER A 38 -24.22 -1.17 -30.81
CA SER A 38 -24.11 0.26 -31.11
C SER A 38 -25.43 1.02 -30.97
N VAL A 39 -26.56 0.37 -31.29
CA VAL A 39 -27.90 0.95 -31.13
C VAL A 39 -28.23 1.05 -29.64
N VAL A 40 -27.93 0.00 -28.88
CA VAL A 40 -28.19 -0.01 -27.44
C VAL A 40 -27.34 1.02 -26.71
N ASP A 41 -26.06 1.18 -27.08
CA ASP A 41 -25.19 2.23 -26.54
C ASP A 41 -25.67 3.65 -26.91
N SER A 42 -26.24 3.84 -28.10
CA SER A 42 -26.85 5.13 -28.48
C SER A 42 -28.13 5.43 -27.68
N LEU A 43 -28.93 4.39 -27.39
CA LEU A 43 -30.17 4.51 -26.62
C LEU A 43 -29.91 4.80 -25.14
N LEU A 44 -29.04 4.01 -24.49
CA LEU A 44 -28.75 4.12 -23.06
C LEU A 44 -27.72 5.22 -22.75
N GLY A 45 -26.77 5.40 -23.64
CA GLY A 45 -25.62 6.28 -23.47
C GLY A 45 -24.37 5.51 -23.02
N SER A 46 -23.36 6.30 -22.65
CA SER A 46 -22.08 5.85 -22.17
C SER A 46 -21.69 6.61 -20.89
N PRO A 47 -20.58 6.25 -20.23
CA PRO A 47 -20.07 7.02 -19.09
C PRO A 47 -19.74 8.50 -19.40
N LEU A 48 -19.67 8.88 -20.69
CA LEU A 48 -19.34 10.23 -21.14
C LEU A 48 -20.53 10.97 -21.78
N THR A 49 -21.56 10.25 -22.21
CA THR A 49 -22.66 10.81 -23.02
C THR A 49 -24.00 10.21 -22.61
N SER A 50 -25.03 11.04 -22.48
CA SER A 50 -26.38 10.55 -22.24
C SER A 50 -26.97 9.90 -23.49
N GLY A 51 -27.71 8.81 -23.28
CA GLY A 51 -28.51 8.19 -24.32
C GLY A 51 -29.79 8.97 -24.62
N SER A 52 -30.43 8.60 -25.73
CA SER A 52 -31.70 9.21 -26.18
C SER A 52 -32.92 8.73 -25.39
N ILE A 53 -32.86 7.56 -24.73
CA ILE A 53 -34.00 6.97 -24.00
C ILE A 53 -34.54 7.89 -22.90
N TRP A 54 -33.65 8.69 -22.30
CA TRP A 54 -33.95 9.58 -21.18
C TRP A 54 -34.79 10.81 -21.57
N GLN A 55 -34.98 11.06 -22.87
CA GLN A 55 -35.78 12.17 -23.39
C GLN A 55 -37.17 11.74 -23.88
N ILE A 56 -37.46 10.44 -23.90
CA ILE A 56 -38.72 9.90 -24.44
C ILE A 56 -39.90 10.26 -23.52
N GLU A 57 -39.74 10.08 -22.22
CA GLU A 57 -40.76 10.39 -21.19
C GLU A 57 -40.11 11.07 -19.97
N PRO A 58 -39.68 12.35 -20.10
CA PRO A 58 -38.79 12.99 -19.12
C PRO A 58 -39.42 13.21 -17.74
N SER A 59 -40.75 13.11 -17.61
CA SER A 59 -41.49 13.25 -16.36
C SER A 59 -41.74 11.94 -15.62
N ASP A 60 -41.38 10.79 -16.19
CA ASP A 60 -41.68 9.48 -15.61
C ASP A 60 -40.59 8.99 -14.64
N GLU A 61 -40.64 9.42 -13.38
CA GLU A 61 -39.66 9.02 -12.35
C GLU A 61 -39.56 7.49 -12.20
N LEU A 62 -40.68 6.77 -12.27
CA LEU A 62 -40.69 5.31 -12.07
C LEU A 62 -39.96 4.58 -13.20
N ALA A 63 -40.20 4.97 -14.45
CA ALA A 63 -39.52 4.37 -15.60
C ALA A 63 -38.01 4.61 -15.54
N HIS A 64 -37.61 5.85 -15.21
CA HIS A 64 -36.21 6.23 -15.07
C HIS A 64 -35.52 5.46 -13.93
N CYS A 65 -36.10 5.45 -12.73
CA CYS A 65 -35.54 4.70 -11.60
C CYS A 65 -35.47 3.19 -11.87
N PHE A 66 -36.46 2.61 -12.56
CA PHE A 66 -36.41 1.19 -12.94
C PHE A 66 -35.22 0.88 -13.86
N LEU A 67 -34.96 1.76 -14.84
CA LEU A 67 -33.80 1.61 -15.72
C LEU A 67 -32.48 1.83 -14.96
N PHE A 68 -32.41 2.77 -14.01
CA PHE A 68 -31.23 2.96 -13.16
C PHE A 68 -30.92 1.72 -12.33
N ASP A 69 -31.95 1.13 -11.71
CA ASP A 69 -31.81 -0.12 -10.96
C ASP A 69 -31.29 -1.23 -11.88
N TRP A 70 -31.85 -1.36 -13.10
CA TRP A 70 -31.42 -2.34 -14.08
C TRP A 70 -29.95 -2.17 -14.53
N LEU A 71 -29.48 -0.93 -14.70
CA LEU A 71 -28.06 -0.62 -14.97
C LEU A 71 -27.14 -1.08 -13.82
N CYS A 72 -27.65 -1.16 -12.60
CA CYS A 72 -26.89 -1.50 -11.41
C CYS A 72 -26.88 -3.00 -11.07
N VAL A 73 -27.77 -3.79 -11.69
CA VAL A 73 -27.82 -5.25 -11.52
C VAL A 73 -26.47 -5.86 -11.97
N PRO A 74 -25.88 -6.81 -11.22
CA PRO A 74 -24.67 -7.50 -11.66
C PRO A 74 -24.87 -8.31 -12.95
N ARG A 75 -23.84 -8.39 -13.79
CA ARG A 75 -23.77 -9.30 -14.96
C ARG A 75 -22.66 -10.31 -14.76
N GLU A 76 -22.67 -11.40 -15.53
CA GLU A 76 -21.61 -12.41 -15.50
C GLU A 76 -20.24 -11.81 -15.84
N ASP A 77 -20.22 -10.82 -16.74
CA ASP A 77 -19.04 -10.03 -17.06
C ASP A 77 -18.97 -8.75 -16.20
N GLU A 78 -17.91 -8.63 -15.40
CA GLU A 78 -17.65 -7.48 -14.54
C GLU A 78 -17.39 -6.19 -15.35
N THR A 79 -16.85 -6.30 -16.56
CA THR A 79 -16.61 -5.15 -17.44
C THR A 79 -17.93 -4.54 -17.91
N ILE A 80 -18.92 -5.38 -18.22
CA ILE A 80 -20.27 -4.95 -18.57
C ILE A 80 -20.93 -4.28 -17.37
N THR A 81 -20.84 -4.90 -16.19
CA THR A 81 -21.36 -4.33 -14.94
C THR A 81 -20.77 -2.94 -14.67
N THR A 82 -19.45 -2.80 -14.81
CA THR A 82 -18.75 -1.53 -14.61
C THR A 82 -19.16 -0.48 -15.63
N THR A 83 -19.30 -0.87 -16.90
CA THR A 83 -19.72 0.03 -17.98
C THR A 83 -21.14 0.54 -17.77
N LEU A 84 -22.10 -0.34 -17.47
CA LEU A 84 -23.50 0.01 -17.21
C LEU A 84 -23.66 0.94 -16.01
N ARG A 85 -22.95 0.66 -14.91
CA ARG A 85 -22.89 1.56 -13.74
C ARG A 85 -22.23 2.89 -14.07
N GLY A 86 -21.21 2.90 -14.93
CA GLY A 86 -20.60 4.11 -15.43
C GLY A 86 -21.56 4.96 -16.25
N THR A 87 -22.40 4.33 -17.09
CA THR A 87 -23.43 5.02 -17.88
C THR A 87 -24.40 5.79 -17.00
N LEU A 88 -24.75 5.29 -15.81
CA LEU A 88 -25.61 6.01 -14.86
C LEU A 88 -25.11 7.43 -14.53
N VAL A 89 -23.78 7.62 -14.48
CA VAL A 89 -23.16 8.93 -14.24
C VAL A 89 -23.42 9.89 -15.40
N GLY A 90 -23.44 9.42 -16.64
CA GLY A 90 -23.65 10.24 -17.83
C GLY A 90 -25.11 10.57 -18.16
N VAL A 91 -26.07 9.96 -17.45
CA VAL A 91 -27.50 10.09 -17.75
C VAL A 91 -28.01 11.50 -17.51
N HIS A 92 -28.63 12.10 -18.53
CA HIS A 92 -29.33 13.39 -18.41
C HIS A 92 -30.80 13.18 -18.07
N SER A 93 -31.06 12.68 -16.86
CA SER A 93 -32.40 12.58 -16.28
C SER A 93 -32.54 13.51 -15.07
N PRO A 94 -33.70 14.16 -14.87
CA PRO A 94 -33.93 14.99 -13.68
C PRO A 94 -33.96 14.19 -12.37
N PHE A 95 -34.10 12.86 -12.43
CA PHE A 95 -34.26 11.99 -11.26
C PHE A 95 -32.96 11.29 -10.83
N VAL A 96 -31.89 11.38 -11.64
CA VAL A 96 -30.65 10.62 -11.42
C VAL A 96 -29.97 11.01 -10.10
N GLU A 97 -29.92 12.31 -9.79
CA GLU A 97 -29.29 12.83 -8.58
C GLU A 97 -30.01 12.33 -7.32
N ALA A 98 -31.34 12.47 -7.29
CA ALA A 98 -32.15 11.97 -6.18
C ALA A 98 -32.04 10.45 -6.02
N HIS A 99 -31.99 9.70 -7.12
CA HIS A 99 -31.80 8.26 -7.10
C HIS A 99 -30.43 7.85 -6.53
N LEU A 100 -29.35 8.53 -6.95
CA LEU A 100 -28.00 8.29 -6.44
C LEU A 100 -27.89 8.64 -4.94
N GLN A 101 -28.47 9.76 -4.51
CA GLN A 101 -28.52 10.16 -3.09
C GLN A 101 -29.28 9.16 -2.22
N ARG A 102 -30.42 8.62 -2.70
CA ARG A 102 -31.18 7.59 -1.96
C ARG A 102 -30.40 6.28 -1.80
N ASN A 103 -29.45 6.01 -2.70
CA ASN A 103 -28.68 4.76 -2.77
C ASN A 103 -27.18 4.93 -2.46
N LEU A 104 -26.81 5.94 -1.67
CA LEU A 104 -25.42 6.25 -1.30
C LEU A 104 -24.60 5.04 -0.82
N ALA A 105 -25.21 4.12 -0.08
CA ALA A 105 -24.53 2.97 0.49
C ALA A 105 -24.00 1.97 -0.55
N THR A 106 -24.54 1.97 -1.76
CA THR A 106 -24.15 1.06 -2.86
C THR A 106 -23.66 1.82 -4.09
N LEU A 107 -24.16 3.03 -4.33
CA LEU A 107 -23.88 3.88 -5.49
C LEU A 107 -23.11 5.17 -5.16
N GLY A 108 -22.53 5.25 -3.96
CA GLY A 108 -21.70 6.37 -3.52
C GLY A 108 -20.58 6.75 -4.50
N GLU A 109 -19.83 5.78 -5.03
CA GLU A 109 -18.81 6.00 -6.06
C GLU A 109 -19.39 6.73 -7.29
N GLN A 110 -20.55 6.27 -7.78
CA GLN A 110 -21.25 6.86 -8.93
C GLN A 110 -21.78 8.26 -8.60
N TYR A 111 -22.24 8.49 -7.37
CA TYR A 111 -22.72 9.80 -6.94
C TYR A 111 -21.60 10.83 -6.82
N VAL A 112 -20.45 10.46 -6.25
CA VAL A 112 -19.24 11.31 -6.18
C VAL A 112 -18.79 11.66 -7.61
N ARG A 113 -18.72 10.67 -8.52
CA ARG A 113 -18.43 10.91 -9.95
C ARG A 113 -19.44 11.84 -10.62
N TYR A 114 -20.73 11.71 -10.30
CA TYR A 114 -21.79 12.56 -10.85
C TYR A 114 -21.62 14.01 -10.41
N LEU A 115 -21.35 14.25 -9.12
CA LEU A 115 -21.08 15.58 -8.57
C LEU A 115 -19.85 16.22 -9.23
N ARG A 116 -18.76 15.47 -9.35
CA ARG A 116 -17.51 15.91 -9.99
C ARG A 116 -17.67 16.22 -11.48
N LYS A 117 -18.28 15.31 -12.25
CA LYS A 117 -18.33 15.41 -13.72
C LYS A 117 -19.44 16.33 -14.23
N ASN A 118 -20.65 16.19 -13.69
CA ASN A 118 -21.82 16.91 -14.22
C ASN A 118 -22.13 18.20 -13.45
N LYS A 119 -22.01 18.18 -12.12
CA LYS A 119 -22.31 19.37 -11.30
C LYS A 119 -21.11 20.28 -11.10
N LYS A 120 -19.89 19.76 -11.27
CA LYS A 120 -18.63 20.44 -10.92
C LYS A 120 -18.60 20.89 -9.46
N ASP A 121 -19.30 20.14 -8.60
CA ASP A 121 -19.38 20.40 -7.17
C ASP A 121 -18.39 19.49 -6.43
N TYR A 122 -17.13 19.93 -6.42
CA TYR A 122 -16.03 19.18 -5.82
C TYR A 122 -16.12 19.10 -4.30
N VAL A 123 -16.68 20.11 -3.65
CA VAL A 123 -16.82 20.16 -2.19
C VAL A 123 -17.85 19.14 -1.74
N ALA A 124 -19.03 19.13 -2.36
CA ALA A 124 -20.05 18.12 -2.05
C ALA A 124 -19.55 16.70 -2.35
N ALA A 125 -18.76 16.51 -3.43
CA ALA A 125 -18.18 15.21 -3.76
C ALA A 125 -17.25 14.68 -2.64
N ILE A 126 -16.41 15.55 -2.07
CA ILE A 126 -15.53 15.21 -0.95
C ILE A 126 -16.34 14.91 0.32
N GLU A 127 -17.31 15.76 0.68
CA GLU A 127 -18.15 15.58 1.88
C GLU A 127 -18.93 14.25 1.84
N VAL A 128 -19.50 13.93 0.67
CA VAL A 128 -20.19 12.65 0.43
C VAL A 128 -19.24 11.49 0.64
N CYS A 129 -18.02 11.55 0.11
CA CYS A 129 -17.04 10.50 0.31
C CYS A 129 -16.71 10.31 1.79
N THR A 130 -16.47 11.39 2.54
CA THR A 130 -16.23 11.32 3.99
C THR A 130 -17.38 10.62 4.73
N SER A 131 -18.64 10.88 4.33
CA SER A 131 -19.80 10.19 4.90
C SER A 131 -19.83 8.69 4.59
N ILE A 132 -19.42 8.28 3.38
CA ILE A 132 -19.39 6.88 2.94
C ILE A 132 -18.31 6.08 3.67
N ILE A 133 -17.14 6.69 3.90
CA ILE A 133 -16.01 6.05 4.57
C ILE A 133 -16.44 5.46 5.92
N HIS A 134 -17.14 6.26 6.74
CA HIS A 134 -17.58 5.84 8.07
C HIS A 134 -18.92 5.09 8.08
N ALA A 135 -19.54 4.89 6.92
CA ALA A 135 -20.81 4.17 6.84
C ALA A 135 -20.62 2.67 7.10
N PRO A 136 -21.64 1.98 7.64
CA PRO A 136 -21.58 0.54 7.93
C PRO A 136 -21.68 -0.35 6.67
N LEU A 137 -22.07 0.21 5.51
CA LEU A 137 -22.10 -0.46 4.20
C LEU A 137 -22.74 -1.87 4.19
N LYS A 138 -23.84 -2.05 4.94
CA LYS A 138 -24.49 -3.36 5.14
C LYS A 138 -24.94 -4.04 3.84
N ALA A 139 -25.21 -3.27 2.80
CA ALA A 139 -25.63 -3.77 1.49
C ALA A 139 -24.46 -4.27 0.62
N ILE A 140 -23.21 -4.00 1.01
CA ILE A 140 -22.00 -4.46 0.32
C ILE A 140 -21.46 -5.71 1.04
N PRO A 141 -21.04 -6.77 0.29
CA PRO A 141 -20.37 -7.94 0.87
C PRO A 141 -19.17 -7.52 1.72
N ARG A 142 -18.96 -8.22 2.83
CA ARG A 142 -18.01 -7.81 3.89
C ARG A 142 -16.60 -7.62 3.33
N GLU A 143 -16.14 -8.59 2.56
CA GLU A 143 -14.85 -8.65 1.89
C GLU A 143 -14.62 -7.53 0.86
N GLN A 144 -15.68 -6.85 0.39
CA GLN A 144 -15.59 -5.77 -0.59
C GLN A 144 -15.67 -4.37 0.03
N ARG A 145 -15.97 -4.24 1.33
CA ARG A 145 -16.24 -2.95 1.98
C ARG A 145 -15.04 -2.02 1.98
N ILE A 146 -13.84 -2.52 2.33
CA ILE A 146 -12.61 -1.72 2.32
C ILE A 146 -12.30 -1.25 0.89
N SER A 147 -12.33 -2.15 -0.09
CA SER A 147 -12.09 -1.82 -1.50
C SER A 147 -13.10 -0.80 -2.05
N TYR A 148 -14.36 -0.87 -1.63
CA TYR A 148 -15.36 0.13 -1.99
C TYR A 148 -15.07 1.52 -1.40
N ARG A 149 -14.69 1.59 -0.11
CA ARG A 149 -14.27 2.84 0.53
C ARG A 149 -13.06 3.45 -0.18
N LEU A 150 -12.07 2.64 -0.55
CA LEU A 150 -10.89 3.07 -1.31
C LEU A 150 -11.26 3.66 -2.68
N ARG A 151 -12.19 3.04 -3.43
CA ARG A 151 -12.66 3.62 -4.71
C ARG A 151 -13.37 4.97 -4.51
N CYS A 152 -14.20 5.10 -3.48
CA CYS A 152 -14.85 6.38 -3.17
C CYS A 152 -13.82 7.45 -2.80
N LEU A 153 -12.81 7.09 -2.00
CA LEU A 153 -11.72 7.98 -1.62
C LEU A 153 -10.86 8.42 -2.80
N SER A 154 -10.56 7.51 -3.73
CA SER A 154 -9.84 7.84 -4.96
C SER A 154 -10.57 8.93 -5.75
N GLU A 155 -11.90 8.84 -5.87
CA GLU A 155 -12.69 9.87 -6.54
C GLU A 155 -12.67 11.21 -5.79
N ALA A 156 -12.73 11.19 -4.46
CA ALA A 156 -12.62 12.40 -3.64
C ALA A 156 -11.22 13.03 -3.72
N LYS A 157 -10.17 12.21 -3.79
CA LYS A 157 -8.80 12.67 -4.02
C LYS A 157 -8.68 13.41 -5.35
N GLU A 158 -9.18 12.82 -6.43
CA GLU A 158 -9.20 13.49 -7.75
C GLU A 158 -10.00 14.81 -7.70
N CYS A 159 -11.12 14.85 -6.97
CA CYS A 159 -11.84 16.11 -6.74
C CYS A 159 -10.99 17.15 -5.99
N ALA A 160 -10.31 16.74 -4.93
CA ALA A 160 -9.46 17.60 -4.12
C ALA A 160 -8.26 18.14 -4.90
N GLU A 161 -7.68 17.34 -5.80
CA GLU A 161 -6.63 17.77 -6.73
C GLU A 161 -7.16 18.80 -7.74
N GLU A 162 -8.32 18.52 -8.36
CA GLU A 162 -8.95 19.43 -9.34
C GLU A 162 -9.28 20.80 -8.71
N CYS A 163 -9.74 20.84 -7.46
CA CYS A 163 -10.10 22.08 -6.77
C CYS A 163 -9.00 22.67 -5.86
N LYS A 164 -7.82 22.02 -5.77
CA LYS A 164 -6.72 22.38 -4.85
C LYS A 164 -7.17 22.51 -3.39
N SER A 165 -7.98 21.56 -2.94
CA SER A 165 -8.48 21.49 -1.56
C SER A 165 -7.33 21.30 -0.57
N ASP A 166 -7.44 21.92 0.59
CA ASP A 166 -6.58 21.71 1.75
C ASP A 166 -6.72 20.30 2.35
N GLN A 167 -7.83 19.62 2.05
CA GLN A 167 -8.11 18.26 2.51
C GLN A 167 -7.31 17.18 1.75
N LEU A 168 -6.58 17.53 0.69
CA LEU A 168 -5.84 16.55 -0.12
C LEU A 168 -4.92 15.67 0.72
N THR A 169 -4.14 16.27 1.62
CA THR A 169 -3.21 15.54 2.50
C THR A 169 -3.93 14.60 3.47
N VAL A 170 -5.09 15.03 3.99
CA VAL A 170 -5.93 14.21 4.88
C VAL A 170 -6.53 13.02 4.13
N LEU A 171 -6.96 13.22 2.89
CA LEU A 171 -7.47 12.14 2.03
C LEU A 171 -6.36 11.13 1.69
N GLU A 172 -5.15 11.59 1.38
CA GLU A 172 -4.00 10.71 1.13
C GLU A 172 -3.63 9.89 2.35
N GLN A 173 -3.62 10.50 3.54
CA GLN A 173 -3.40 9.80 4.80
C GLN A 173 -4.48 8.74 5.05
N GLN A 174 -5.76 9.08 4.85
CA GLN A 174 -6.87 8.13 5.01
C GLN A 174 -6.81 6.97 4.01
N MET A 175 -6.41 7.24 2.76
CA MET A 175 -6.19 6.22 1.75
C MET A 175 -5.07 5.26 2.19
N GLY A 176 -3.91 5.78 2.62
CA GLY A 176 -2.81 4.94 3.10
C GLY A 176 -3.20 4.06 4.28
N LEU A 177 -3.99 4.58 5.22
CA LEU A 177 -4.52 3.79 6.35
C LEU A 177 -5.47 2.66 5.89
N LEU A 178 -6.37 2.94 4.93
CA LEU A 178 -7.28 1.93 4.41
C LEU A 178 -6.58 0.89 3.51
N GLU A 179 -5.53 1.28 2.80
CA GLU A 179 -4.67 0.35 2.05
C GLU A 179 -3.93 -0.60 3.01
N ALA A 180 -3.36 -0.07 4.10
CA ALA A 180 -2.76 -0.86 5.15
C ALA A 180 -3.79 -1.81 5.80
N GLN A 181 -5.01 -1.32 6.05
CA GLN A 181 -6.11 -2.12 6.58
C GLN A 181 -6.55 -3.23 5.62
N LEU A 182 -6.60 -2.97 4.30
CA LEU A 182 -6.88 -3.99 3.28
C LEU A 182 -5.79 -5.06 3.25
N GLN A 183 -4.53 -4.66 3.40
CA GLN A 183 -3.43 -5.61 3.46
C GLN A 183 -3.48 -6.45 4.73
N LEU A 184 -3.85 -5.85 5.86
CA LEU A 184 -4.09 -6.55 7.11
C LEU A 184 -5.21 -7.58 6.99
N SER A 185 -6.33 -7.25 6.34
CA SER A 185 -7.43 -8.21 6.16
C SER A 185 -6.98 -9.44 5.36
N LYS A 186 -6.17 -9.25 4.31
CA LYS A 186 -5.58 -10.35 3.54
C LYS A 186 -4.67 -11.23 4.40
N ILE A 187 -3.79 -10.63 5.20
CA ILE A 187 -2.88 -11.37 6.10
C ILE A 187 -3.67 -12.20 7.11
N ILE A 188 -4.71 -11.63 7.72
CA ILE A 188 -5.54 -12.34 8.69
C ILE A 188 -6.30 -13.50 8.00
N CYS A 189 -6.87 -13.25 6.82
CA CYS A 189 -7.51 -14.29 6.00
C CYS A 189 -6.55 -15.43 5.65
N GLU A 190 -5.34 -15.12 5.19
CA GLU A 190 -4.31 -16.11 4.88
C GLU A 190 -3.90 -16.90 6.13
N PHE A 191 -3.75 -16.23 7.27
CA PHE A 191 -3.45 -16.88 8.54
C PHE A 191 -4.54 -17.85 8.97
N ILE A 192 -5.82 -17.46 8.89
CA ILE A 192 -6.97 -18.34 9.23
C ILE A 192 -7.00 -19.57 8.31
N ASN A 193 -6.67 -19.39 7.03
CA ASN A 193 -6.70 -20.45 6.01
C ASN A 193 -5.41 -21.29 5.94
N SER A 194 -4.37 -20.93 6.68
CA SER A 194 -3.05 -21.56 6.62
C SER A 194 -2.99 -23.01 7.12
N GLY A 195 -3.98 -23.42 7.93
CA GLY A 195 -3.97 -24.74 8.57
C GLY A 195 -2.89 -24.91 9.65
N TYR A 196 -2.31 -23.83 10.18
CA TYR A 196 -1.33 -23.94 11.25
C TYR A 196 -1.90 -24.60 12.51
N SER A 197 -1.12 -25.49 13.12
CA SER A 197 -1.50 -26.20 14.35
C SER A 197 -1.68 -25.30 15.57
N CYS A 198 -1.21 -24.05 15.53
CA CYS A 198 -1.46 -23.07 16.59
C CYS A 198 -2.90 -22.52 16.58
N LEU A 199 -3.57 -22.52 15.41
CA LEU A 199 -4.92 -21.96 15.26
C LEU A 199 -5.94 -22.59 16.18
N ASP A 200 -5.81 -23.90 16.42
CA ASP A 200 -6.76 -24.67 17.23
C ASP A 200 -6.31 -24.80 18.70
N LYS A 201 -5.19 -24.17 19.08
CA LYS A 201 -4.76 -24.10 20.48
C LYS A 201 -5.66 -23.15 21.25
N ARG A 202 -6.08 -23.58 22.43
CA ARG A 202 -6.88 -22.77 23.36
C ARG A 202 -5.96 -21.84 24.15
N VAL A 203 -6.27 -20.55 24.09
CA VAL A 203 -5.64 -19.48 24.83
C VAL A 203 -6.67 -18.92 25.81
N MET A 204 -6.23 -18.62 27.03
CA MET A 204 -7.09 -17.95 28.01
C MET A 204 -7.11 -16.45 27.68
N VAL A 205 -8.30 -15.91 27.43
CA VAL A 205 -8.51 -14.47 27.24
C VAL A 205 -9.31 -13.93 28.41
N ASP A 206 -8.79 -12.87 29.01
CA ASP A 206 -9.40 -12.23 30.18
C ASP A 206 -10.86 -11.86 29.91
N GLY A 207 -11.74 -12.32 30.81
CA GLY A 207 -13.18 -12.09 30.73
C GLY A 207 -13.95 -12.94 29.71
N ARG A 208 -13.27 -13.75 28.89
CA ARG A 208 -13.92 -14.62 27.86
C ARG A 208 -13.64 -16.11 28.00
N GLY A 209 -12.70 -16.49 28.87
CA GLY A 209 -12.35 -17.89 29.09
C GLY A 209 -11.42 -18.43 28.01
N PHE A 210 -11.52 -19.72 27.68
CA PHE A 210 -10.67 -20.36 26.69
C PHE A 210 -11.24 -20.17 25.28
N VAL A 211 -10.54 -19.40 24.46
CA VAL A 211 -10.82 -19.22 23.03
C VAL A 211 -9.64 -19.72 22.20
N THR A 212 -9.90 -20.11 20.97
CA THR A 212 -8.86 -20.52 20.02
C THR A 212 -8.22 -19.30 19.34
N GLU A 213 -6.97 -19.42 18.90
CA GLU A 213 -6.33 -18.39 18.08
C GLU A 213 -7.14 -18.10 16.80
N ARG A 214 -7.81 -19.13 16.25
CA ARG A 214 -8.72 -18.99 15.10
C ARG A 214 -9.92 -18.09 15.41
N GLU A 215 -10.57 -18.27 16.54
CA GLU A 215 -11.72 -17.44 16.95
C GLU A 215 -11.28 -15.98 17.14
N VAL A 216 -10.14 -15.75 17.80
CA VAL A 216 -9.58 -14.40 17.97
C VAL A 216 -9.28 -13.77 16.62
N ALA A 217 -8.65 -14.50 15.69
CA ALA A 217 -8.34 -14.00 14.35
C ALA A 217 -9.61 -13.67 13.55
N GLN A 218 -10.66 -14.48 13.66
CA GLN A 218 -11.94 -14.23 13.01
C GLN A 218 -12.62 -12.96 13.55
N GLU A 219 -12.59 -12.74 14.87
CA GLU A 219 -13.09 -11.51 15.48
C GLU A 219 -12.33 -10.27 14.99
N GLN A 220 -10.98 -10.36 14.89
CA GLN A 220 -10.17 -9.26 14.36
C GLN A 220 -10.47 -9.00 12.88
N LEU A 221 -10.63 -10.05 12.07
CA LEU A 221 -11.01 -9.92 10.67
C LEU A 221 -12.37 -9.22 10.52
N ASP A 222 -13.35 -9.63 11.33
CA ASP A 222 -14.68 -9.03 11.33
C ASP A 222 -14.61 -7.54 11.71
N LEU A 223 -13.77 -7.17 12.67
CA LEU A 223 -13.56 -5.77 13.04
C LEU A 223 -12.92 -4.97 11.87
N VAL A 224 -11.85 -5.50 11.30
CA VAL A 224 -11.06 -4.93 10.19
C VAL A 224 -11.90 -4.73 8.93
N GLU A 225 -12.78 -5.66 8.55
CA GLU A 225 -13.54 -5.52 7.31
C GLU A 225 -14.78 -4.60 7.45
N ASN A 226 -15.33 -4.50 8.66
CA ASN A 226 -16.57 -3.78 8.90
C ASN A 226 -16.38 -2.29 9.20
N HIS A 227 -15.30 -1.93 9.90
CA HIS A 227 -15.10 -0.58 10.44
C HIS A 227 -13.87 0.08 9.83
N VAL A 228 -13.84 1.41 9.85
CA VAL A 228 -12.61 2.16 9.57
C VAL A 228 -11.86 2.29 10.87
N LEU A 229 -10.68 1.68 10.95
CA LEU A 229 -9.91 1.62 12.18
C LEU A 229 -9.06 2.87 12.36
N SER A 230 -8.88 3.26 13.62
CA SER A 230 -7.90 4.27 14.00
C SER A 230 -6.47 3.75 13.80
N THR A 231 -5.51 4.67 13.72
CA THR A 231 -4.07 4.34 13.65
C THR A 231 -3.64 3.43 14.80
N ALA A 232 -4.12 3.67 16.02
CA ALA A 232 -3.78 2.86 17.19
C ALA A 232 -4.34 1.43 17.07
N GLU A 233 -5.59 1.27 16.63
CA GLU A 233 -6.20 -0.05 16.41
C GLU A 233 -5.48 -0.80 15.30
N LEU A 234 -5.12 -0.14 14.19
CA LEU A 234 -4.36 -0.78 13.12
C LEU A 234 -2.99 -1.26 13.59
N LEU A 235 -2.25 -0.42 14.32
CA LEU A 235 -0.96 -0.80 14.89
C LEU A 235 -1.10 -1.98 15.86
N GLN A 236 -2.13 -1.98 16.72
CA GLN A 236 -2.36 -3.05 17.68
C GLN A 236 -2.71 -4.37 17.00
N ILE A 237 -3.70 -4.38 16.09
CA ILE A 237 -4.14 -5.60 15.41
C ILE A 237 -3.04 -6.13 14.51
N ALA A 238 -2.36 -5.27 13.73
CA ALA A 238 -1.22 -5.68 12.92
C ALA A 238 -0.10 -6.28 13.78
N GLY A 239 0.12 -5.74 14.98
CA GLY A 239 1.05 -6.27 15.98
C GLY A 239 0.76 -7.72 16.39
N MET A 240 -0.51 -8.12 16.44
CA MET A 240 -0.91 -9.51 16.75
C MET A 240 -0.48 -10.50 15.65
N PHE A 241 -0.28 -10.02 14.42
CA PHE A 241 0.07 -10.83 13.26
C PHE A 241 1.49 -10.55 12.75
N CYS A 242 2.40 -10.02 13.58
CA CYS A 242 3.78 -9.70 13.18
C CYS A 242 4.50 -10.87 12.47
N ALA A 243 4.40 -12.08 13.03
CA ALA A 243 5.01 -13.29 12.48
C ALA A 243 4.49 -13.68 11.08
N TYR A 244 3.40 -13.07 10.61
CA TYR A 244 2.70 -13.37 9.35
C TYR A 244 2.70 -12.18 8.36
N GLY A 245 3.43 -11.11 8.67
CA GLY A 245 3.50 -9.92 7.80
C GLY A 245 2.81 -8.68 8.37
N GLY A 246 2.28 -8.75 9.60
CA GLY A 246 1.64 -7.62 10.25
C GLY A 246 2.62 -6.49 10.60
N ALA A 247 3.90 -6.78 10.83
CA ALA A 247 4.90 -5.75 11.09
C ALA A 247 5.13 -4.83 9.88
N GLU A 248 5.07 -5.38 8.65
CA GLU A 248 5.12 -4.57 7.43
C GLU A 248 3.90 -3.67 7.29
N VAL A 249 2.72 -4.11 7.75
CA VAL A 249 1.53 -3.26 7.83
C VAL A 249 1.72 -2.15 8.86
N GLN A 250 2.37 -2.43 10.01
CA GLN A 250 2.69 -1.38 10.99
C GLN A 250 3.57 -0.29 10.36
N LEU A 251 4.56 -0.66 9.53
CA LEU A 251 5.37 0.30 8.78
C LEU A 251 4.54 1.13 7.79
N ASP A 252 3.61 0.50 7.06
CA ASP A 252 2.70 1.21 6.14
C ASP A 252 1.84 2.23 6.90
N VAL A 253 1.34 1.87 8.08
CA VAL A 253 0.55 2.75 8.95
C VAL A 253 1.38 3.95 9.41
N LEU A 254 2.61 3.72 9.91
CA LEU A 254 3.50 4.80 10.34
C LEU A 254 3.83 5.76 9.19
N ASN A 255 4.07 5.22 7.98
CA ASN A 255 4.31 6.00 6.78
C ASN A 255 3.09 6.83 6.39
N ALA A 256 1.89 6.24 6.42
CA ALA A 256 0.65 6.93 6.05
C ALA A 256 0.37 8.15 6.94
N VAL A 257 0.72 8.07 8.24
CA VAL A 257 0.52 9.16 9.20
C VAL A 257 1.73 10.06 9.39
N ASN A 258 2.80 9.87 8.60
CA ASN A 258 4.06 10.61 8.69
C ASN A 258 4.66 10.68 10.11
N VAL A 259 4.62 9.56 10.85
CA VAL A 259 5.31 9.47 12.13
C VAL A 259 6.81 9.63 11.90
N THR A 260 7.48 10.40 12.74
CA THR A 260 8.92 10.66 12.64
C THR A 260 9.74 10.05 13.77
N ASP A 261 9.08 9.35 14.70
CA ASP A 261 9.74 8.68 15.83
C ASP A 261 10.55 7.48 15.36
N PRO A 262 11.90 7.54 15.38
CA PRO A 262 12.75 6.46 14.91
C PRO A 262 12.60 5.17 15.72
N SER A 263 12.14 5.26 16.97
CA SER A 263 12.01 4.10 17.86
C SER A 263 10.90 3.16 17.43
N LEU A 264 9.75 3.71 17.03
CA LEU A 264 8.61 2.94 16.51
C LEU A 264 8.96 2.25 15.19
N TYR A 265 9.69 2.93 14.30
CA TYR A 265 10.19 2.33 13.08
C TYR A 265 11.19 1.20 13.36
N ALA A 266 12.14 1.43 14.26
CA ALA A 266 13.14 0.42 14.61
C ALA A 266 12.50 -0.85 15.17
N GLU A 267 11.53 -0.71 16.06
CA GLU A 267 10.78 -1.84 16.63
C GLU A 267 9.98 -2.60 15.55
N CYS A 268 9.27 -1.89 14.67
CA CYS A 268 8.53 -2.52 13.58
C CYS A 268 9.46 -3.26 12.61
N ILE A 269 10.60 -2.67 12.24
CA ILE A 269 11.60 -3.30 11.36
C ILE A 269 12.13 -4.58 11.99
N GLU A 270 12.48 -4.58 13.28
CA GLU A 270 12.96 -5.80 13.95
C GLU A 270 11.90 -6.89 13.94
N ARG A 271 10.63 -6.56 14.23
CA ARG A 271 9.53 -7.52 14.15
C ARG A 271 9.28 -8.04 12.73
N CYS A 272 9.57 -7.27 11.69
CA CYS A 272 9.51 -7.78 10.31
C CYS A 272 10.48 -8.94 10.08
N PHE A 273 11.67 -8.90 10.69
CA PHE A 273 12.66 -9.97 10.60
C PHE A 273 12.30 -11.21 11.44
N GLU A 274 11.28 -11.13 12.30
CA GLU A 274 10.70 -12.28 13.01
C GLU A 274 9.68 -13.06 12.16
N ARG A 275 9.41 -12.62 10.91
CA ARG A 275 8.43 -13.23 10.02
C ARG A 275 8.76 -14.69 9.71
N LYS A 276 7.78 -15.57 9.84
CA LYS A 276 7.92 -17.00 9.55
C LYS A 276 7.98 -17.26 8.04
N ASN A 277 8.73 -18.28 7.66
CA ASN A 277 8.82 -18.83 6.29
C ASN A 277 9.42 -17.88 5.23
N ASN A 278 10.11 -16.82 5.64
CA ASN A 278 10.85 -15.94 4.75
C ASN A 278 12.34 -15.96 5.10
N THR A 279 13.20 -15.69 4.12
CA THR A 279 14.62 -15.43 4.40
C THR A 279 14.85 -13.97 4.83
N VAL A 280 15.98 -13.72 5.48
CA VAL A 280 16.39 -12.37 5.90
C VAL A 280 16.48 -11.44 4.68
N GLU A 281 16.98 -11.92 3.56
CA GLU A 281 17.10 -11.16 2.31
C GLU A 281 15.72 -10.82 1.72
N GLU A 282 14.78 -11.76 1.74
CA GLU A 282 13.41 -11.50 1.27
C GLU A 282 12.70 -10.44 2.10
N VAL A 283 12.85 -10.49 3.42
CA VAL A 283 12.29 -9.47 4.32
C VAL A 283 12.94 -8.11 4.06
N ALA A 284 14.27 -8.06 3.97
CA ALA A 284 14.99 -6.83 3.68
C ALA A 284 14.57 -6.19 2.34
N ARG A 285 14.42 -6.97 1.25
CA ARG A 285 13.92 -6.46 -0.04
C ARG A 285 12.54 -5.81 0.09
N ARG A 286 11.63 -6.41 0.89
CA ARG A 286 10.29 -5.86 1.11
C ARG A 286 10.33 -4.55 1.90
N ILE A 287 11.14 -4.48 2.96
CA ILE A 287 11.27 -3.26 3.76
C ILE A 287 11.92 -2.15 2.94
N ILE A 288 13.02 -2.44 2.24
CA ILE A 288 13.73 -1.45 1.42
C ILE A 288 12.82 -0.90 0.32
N SER A 289 12.09 -1.76 -0.41
CA SER A 289 11.18 -1.29 -1.46
C SER A 289 10.06 -0.37 -0.94
N ARG A 290 9.63 -0.54 0.32
CA ARG A 290 8.65 0.32 0.99
C ARG A 290 9.25 1.62 1.54
N CYS A 291 10.48 1.56 2.05
CA CYS A 291 11.13 2.67 2.76
C CYS A 291 12.05 3.52 1.86
N ILE A 292 12.36 3.10 0.62
CA ILE A 292 13.27 3.82 -0.31
C ILE A 292 12.89 5.30 -0.48
N ARG A 293 11.61 5.66 -0.31
CA ARG A 293 11.11 7.04 -0.45
C ARG A 293 10.96 7.79 0.87
N VAL A 294 11.07 7.11 2.02
CA VAL A 294 10.68 7.63 3.34
C VAL A 294 11.87 7.56 4.30
N ILE A 295 12.72 8.60 4.24
CA ILE A 295 13.81 8.91 5.20
C ILE A 295 14.96 7.87 5.21
N ALA A 296 16.19 8.31 5.51
CA ALA A 296 17.37 7.44 5.59
C ALA A 296 17.43 6.54 6.85
N SER A 297 16.69 6.88 7.91
CA SER A 297 16.75 6.22 9.23
C SER A 297 16.32 4.74 9.23
N PRO A 298 15.26 4.32 8.51
CA PRO A 298 14.92 2.90 8.34
C PRO A 298 16.05 2.06 7.74
N LEU A 299 16.86 2.64 6.85
CA LEU A 299 17.89 1.92 6.13
C LEU A 299 19.07 1.52 7.04
N CYS A 300 19.49 2.40 7.96
CA CYS A 300 20.52 2.06 8.95
C CYS A 300 20.14 0.83 9.78
N ARG A 301 18.86 0.71 10.17
CA ARG A 301 18.36 -0.43 10.96
C ARG A 301 18.40 -1.73 10.14
N VAL A 302 17.93 -1.70 8.90
CA VAL A 302 17.97 -2.84 7.99
C VAL A 302 19.42 -3.28 7.73
N VAL A 303 20.33 -2.32 7.49
CA VAL A 303 21.76 -2.60 7.29
C VAL A 303 22.38 -3.26 8.52
N LYS A 304 22.11 -2.76 9.73
CA LYS A 304 22.59 -3.41 10.97
C LYS A 304 22.14 -4.87 11.06
N ILE A 305 20.88 -5.18 10.76
CA ILE A 305 20.37 -6.57 10.81
C ILE A 305 21.02 -7.43 9.71
N LEU A 306 21.20 -6.89 8.50
CA LEU A 306 21.86 -7.60 7.39
C LEU A 306 23.34 -7.85 7.67
N GLU A 307 24.08 -6.87 8.20
CA GLU A 307 25.48 -7.04 8.59
C GLU A 307 25.62 -8.08 9.72
N ALA A 308 24.72 -8.07 10.71
CA ALA A 308 24.69 -9.08 11.76
C ALA A 308 24.49 -10.50 11.19
N HIS A 309 23.56 -10.64 10.25
CA HIS A 309 23.30 -11.90 9.57
C HIS A 309 24.47 -12.36 8.70
N ALA A 310 25.04 -11.45 7.90
CA ALA A 310 26.17 -11.72 7.03
C ALA A 310 27.42 -12.11 7.83
N PHE A 311 27.67 -11.44 8.95
CA PHE A 311 28.78 -11.73 9.84
C PHE A 311 28.68 -13.13 10.47
N GLN A 312 27.49 -13.56 10.87
CA GLN A 312 27.28 -14.92 11.38
C GLN A 312 27.57 -16.01 10.34
N GLN A 313 27.36 -15.72 9.05
CA GLN A 313 27.63 -16.67 7.97
C GLN A 313 29.09 -16.67 7.51
N SER A 314 29.71 -15.49 7.43
CA SER A 314 31.08 -15.31 6.93
C SER A 314 31.75 -14.13 7.66
N PRO A 315 32.31 -14.37 8.86
CA PRO A 315 32.91 -13.31 9.69
C PRO A 315 34.16 -12.68 9.06
N GLU A 316 34.80 -13.36 8.12
CA GLU A 316 35.93 -12.87 7.33
C GLU A 316 35.56 -11.85 6.24
N GLY A 317 34.27 -11.56 6.02
CA GLY A 317 33.82 -10.54 5.08
C GLY A 317 32.78 -11.03 4.11
N SER A 318 31.73 -10.23 3.89
CA SER A 318 30.64 -10.55 2.98
C SER A 318 30.27 -9.36 2.10
N ALA A 319 29.83 -9.63 0.88
CA ALA A 319 29.24 -8.64 -0.03
C ALA A 319 27.71 -8.62 0.05
N LEU A 320 27.10 -9.52 0.83
CA LEU A 320 25.66 -9.79 0.84
C LEU A 320 24.81 -8.52 1.02
N THR A 321 25.09 -7.73 2.06
CA THR A 321 24.33 -6.51 2.37
C THR A 321 24.42 -5.50 1.23
N VAL A 322 25.63 -5.26 0.72
CA VAL A 322 25.89 -4.27 -0.32
C VAL A 322 25.21 -4.68 -1.62
N ASP A 323 25.37 -5.93 -2.04
CA ASP A 323 24.78 -6.46 -3.27
C ASP A 323 23.24 -6.44 -3.20
N LEU A 324 22.66 -6.79 -2.04
CA LEU A 324 21.22 -6.73 -1.83
C LEU A 324 20.66 -5.31 -1.94
N LEU A 325 21.36 -4.31 -1.39
CA LEU A 325 20.96 -2.90 -1.50
C LEU A 325 21.00 -2.41 -2.95
N TYR A 326 22.02 -2.83 -3.72
CA TYR A 326 22.10 -2.54 -5.16
C TYR A 326 20.98 -3.22 -5.95
N GLU A 327 20.67 -4.49 -5.67
CA GLU A 327 19.54 -5.21 -6.28
C GLU A 327 18.21 -4.49 -6.03
N CYS A 328 18.06 -3.84 -4.86
CA CYS A 328 16.89 -3.05 -4.51
C CYS A 328 16.86 -1.66 -5.18
N GLY A 329 17.90 -1.28 -5.93
CA GLY A 329 17.98 0.02 -6.61
C GLY A 329 18.36 1.19 -5.70
N VAL A 330 18.97 0.94 -4.54
CA VAL A 330 19.46 2.00 -3.65
C VAL A 330 20.69 2.67 -4.27
N ASP A 331 20.75 4.00 -4.24
CA ASP A 331 21.85 4.75 -4.84
C ASP A 331 23.20 4.47 -4.13
N HIS A 332 24.27 4.48 -4.91
CA HIS A 332 25.65 4.23 -4.47
C HIS A 332 26.06 5.11 -3.29
N SER A 333 25.67 6.39 -3.32
CA SER A 333 25.99 7.34 -2.25
C SER A 333 25.23 7.06 -0.97
N VAL A 334 23.98 6.62 -1.08
CA VAL A 334 23.12 6.25 0.06
C VAL A 334 23.63 4.96 0.71
N ILE A 335 23.99 3.95 -0.08
CA ILE A 335 24.58 2.70 0.42
C ILE A 335 25.85 3.00 1.21
N PHE A 336 26.80 3.70 0.59
CA PHE A 336 28.09 3.98 1.22
C PHE A 336 27.93 4.84 2.49
N SER A 337 27.15 5.92 2.43
CA SER A 337 26.94 6.80 3.59
C SER A 337 26.23 6.09 4.74
N THR A 338 25.31 5.17 4.44
CA THR A 338 24.61 4.37 5.46
C THR A 338 25.59 3.44 6.18
N ILE A 339 26.39 2.67 5.44
CA ILE A 339 27.39 1.78 6.05
C ILE A 339 28.46 2.59 6.80
N ALA A 340 28.88 3.74 6.28
CA ALA A 340 29.84 4.62 6.96
C ALA A 340 29.26 5.15 8.28
N THR A 341 27.98 5.51 8.30
CA THR A 341 27.30 5.96 9.52
C THR A 341 27.24 4.85 10.58
N VAL A 342 27.00 3.59 10.17
CA VAL A 342 27.04 2.42 11.05
C VAL A 342 28.46 2.19 11.59
N PHE A 343 29.47 2.21 10.73
CA PHE A 343 30.89 2.05 11.11
C PHE A 343 31.38 3.14 12.07
N GLU A 344 31.07 4.40 11.79
CA GLU A 344 31.48 5.54 12.61
C GLU A 344 30.65 5.67 13.90
N ARG A 345 29.61 4.85 14.06
CA ARG A 345 28.64 4.89 15.18
C ARG A 345 28.01 6.28 15.33
N LYS A 346 27.88 7.01 14.21
CA LYS A 346 27.24 8.35 14.14
C LYS A 346 25.73 8.28 13.91
N ASP A 347 25.15 7.11 14.11
CA ASP A 347 23.71 6.87 14.02
C ASP A 347 22.99 7.36 15.30
N PHE A 348 23.16 8.65 15.63
CA PHE A 348 22.69 9.28 16.88
C PHE A 348 21.17 9.30 17.03
N LEU A 349 20.43 9.02 15.95
CA LEU A 349 18.97 8.95 15.92
C LEU A 349 18.46 7.50 16.02
N SER A 350 19.34 6.50 16.07
CA SER A 350 18.93 5.09 16.13
C SER A 350 18.86 4.55 17.56
N VAL A 351 17.78 3.84 17.83
CA VAL A 351 17.65 2.94 18.99
C VAL A 351 18.73 1.84 18.90
N PRO A 352 19.29 1.34 20.02
CA PRO A 352 20.18 0.17 20.02
C PRO A 352 19.60 -1.00 19.22
N CYS A 353 20.46 -1.76 18.52
CA CYS A 353 20.02 -2.87 17.68
C CYS A 353 20.46 -4.18 18.30
N GLY A 354 19.52 -4.87 18.96
CA GLY A 354 19.84 -6.08 19.73
C GLY A 354 20.50 -7.15 18.86
N ALA A 355 20.03 -7.36 17.64
CA ALA A 355 20.62 -8.33 16.70
C ALA A 355 22.08 -8.00 16.35
N PHE A 356 22.39 -6.72 16.10
CA PHE A 356 23.73 -6.27 15.75
C PHE A 356 24.69 -6.30 16.94
N ASP A 357 24.22 -5.81 18.09
CA ASP A 357 24.99 -5.76 19.33
C ASP A 357 25.30 -7.17 19.86
N GLN A 358 24.35 -8.11 19.74
CA GLN A 358 24.54 -9.52 20.13
C GLN A 358 25.42 -10.30 19.16
N ALA A 359 25.38 -9.99 17.86
CA ALA A 359 26.23 -10.65 16.87
C ALA A 359 27.72 -10.29 17.04
N GLY A 360 28.03 -9.18 17.71
CA GLY A 360 29.41 -8.76 17.97
C GLY A 360 30.16 -8.41 16.69
N VAL A 361 29.47 -7.80 15.71
CA VAL A 361 30.05 -7.42 14.41
C VAL A 361 31.28 -6.54 14.62
N THR A 362 32.41 -6.96 14.06
CA THR A 362 33.69 -6.27 14.29
C THR A 362 33.85 -5.05 13.37
N ASP A 363 34.61 -4.05 13.84
CA ASP A 363 34.93 -2.88 13.03
C ASP A 363 35.67 -3.28 11.72
N ALA A 364 36.46 -4.37 11.73
CA ALA A 364 37.12 -4.92 10.54
C ALA A 364 36.15 -5.45 9.48
N PHE A 365 35.09 -6.12 9.91
CA PHE A 365 34.02 -6.57 9.03
C PHE A 365 33.27 -5.40 8.39
N LEU A 366 32.96 -4.36 9.17
CA LEU A 366 32.29 -3.16 8.63
C LEU A 366 33.19 -2.39 7.64
N VAL A 367 34.50 -2.34 7.87
CA VAL A 367 35.47 -1.76 6.91
C VAL A 367 35.51 -2.57 5.62
N HIS A 368 35.40 -3.91 5.70
CA HIS A 368 35.23 -4.74 4.52
C HIS A 368 33.95 -4.38 3.75
N SER A 369 32.79 -4.29 4.42
CA SER A 369 31.52 -3.88 3.80
C SER A 369 31.61 -2.48 3.16
N LEU A 370 32.32 -1.53 3.78
CA LEU A 370 32.64 -0.21 3.19
C LEU A 370 33.48 -0.31 1.92
N ALA A 371 34.52 -1.13 1.94
CA ALA A 371 35.38 -1.38 0.78
C ALA A 371 34.61 -2.04 -0.37
N VAL A 372 33.69 -2.98 -0.09
CA VAL A 372 32.78 -3.57 -1.09
C VAL A 372 31.87 -2.49 -1.70
N ALA A 373 31.25 -1.63 -0.88
CA ALA A 373 30.40 -0.55 -1.36
C ALA A 373 31.15 0.42 -2.28
N LEU A 374 32.37 0.82 -1.89
CA LEU A 374 33.25 1.63 -2.74
C LEU A 374 33.56 0.90 -4.06
N HIS A 375 33.93 -0.39 -3.99
CA HIS A 375 34.25 -1.18 -5.16
C HIS A 375 33.10 -1.24 -6.15
N ARG A 376 31.89 -1.56 -5.69
CA ARG A 376 30.69 -1.57 -6.55
C ARG A 376 30.41 -0.19 -7.15
N ALA A 377 30.66 0.90 -6.42
CA ALA A 377 30.51 2.25 -6.94
C ALA A 377 31.54 2.66 -7.99
N VAL A 378 32.81 2.28 -7.82
CA VAL A 378 33.87 2.56 -8.79
C VAL A 378 33.68 1.81 -10.10
N PHE A 379 33.14 0.59 -10.06
CA PHE A 379 32.98 -0.27 -11.24
C PHE A 379 31.57 -0.23 -11.86
N ALA A 380 30.73 0.73 -11.47
CA ALA A 380 29.43 0.94 -12.09
C ALA A 380 29.57 1.48 -13.52
N SER A 381 28.62 1.11 -14.39
CA SER A 381 28.65 1.32 -15.84
C SER A 381 28.69 2.79 -16.29
N TYR A 382 28.43 3.74 -15.39
CA TYR A 382 28.38 5.17 -15.70
C TYR A 382 28.88 6.00 -14.51
N ILE A 383 29.99 6.72 -14.69
CA ILE A 383 30.57 7.62 -13.68
C ILE A 383 30.51 9.06 -14.21
N SER A 384 29.66 9.88 -13.58
CA SER A 384 29.57 11.32 -13.79
C SER A 384 30.60 12.08 -12.93
N THR A 385 30.83 13.36 -13.24
CA THR A 385 31.72 14.25 -12.47
C THR A 385 31.30 14.42 -11.00
N VAL A 386 30.00 14.43 -10.71
CA VAL A 386 29.48 14.49 -9.32
C VAL A 386 29.80 13.21 -8.56
N GLN A 387 29.72 12.05 -9.24
CA GLN A 387 30.11 10.77 -8.65
C GLN A 387 31.61 10.71 -8.38
N MET A 388 32.47 11.38 -9.16
CA MET A 388 33.92 11.42 -8.90
C MET A 388 34.29 12.12 -7.59
N TYR A 389 33.59 13.21 -7.22
CA TYR A 389 33.80 13.89 -5.94
C TYR A 389 33.38 12.99 -4.76
N PHE A 390 32.21 12.35 -4.87
CA PHE A 390 31.76 11.35 -3.90
C PHE A 390 32.77 10.19 -3.76
N LEU A 391 33.25 9.63 -4.86
CA LEU A 391 34.20 8.52 -4.87
C LEU A 391 35.54 8.90 -4.24
N GLY A 392 36.00 10.14 -4.43
CA GLY A 392 37.20 10.65 -3.76
C GLY A 392 37.06 10.71 -2.23
N ASN A 393 35.93 11.21 -1.74
CA ASN A 393 35.63 11.23 -0.31
C ASN A 393 35.45 9.81 0.25
N ALA A 394 34.71 8.96 -0.44
CA ALA A 394 34.49 7.57 -0.06
C ALA A 394 35.80 6.78 0.02
N LEU A 395 36.73 7.01 -0.93
CA LEU A 395 38.05 6.43 -0.92
C LEU A 395 38.86 6.88 0.32
N ASN A 396 38.81 8.16 0.68
CA ASN A 396 39.47 8.64 1.90
C ASN A 396 38.86 8.01 3.17
N THR A 397 37.54 7.90 3.26
CA THR A 397 36.85 7.26 4.38
C THR A 397 37.24 5.78 4.53
N VAL A 398 37.33 5.02 3.43
CA VAL A 398 37.80 3.62 3.49
C VAL A 398 39.26 3.55 3.94
N ARG A 399 40.14 4.43 3.42
CA ARG A 399 41.56 4.48 3.82
C ARG A 399 41.71 4.75 5.33
N GLU A 400 40.97 5.72 5.85
CA GLU A 400 40.96 6.07 7.26
C GLU A 400 40.40 4.92 8.12
N GLY A 401 39.34 4.26 7.66
CA GLY A 401 38.76 3.08 8.29
C GLY A 401 39.75 1.91 8.40
N ILE A 402 40.42 1.55 7.30
CA ILE A 402 41.48 0.53 7.27
C ILE A 402 42.58 0.88 8.26
N SER A 403 43.08 2.13 8.21
CA SER A 403 44.17 2.58 9.08
C SER A 403 43.79 2.52 10.57
N LYS A 404 42.54 2.89 10.90
CA LYS A 404 42.01 2.84 12.26
C LYS A 404 41.91 1.41 12.79
N VAL A 405 41.40 0.49 11.98
CA VAL A 405 41.18 -0.90 12.39
C VAL A 405 42.50 -1.68 12.45
N ALA A 406 43.46 -1.41 11.55
CA ALA A 406 44.76 -2.06 11.52
C ALA A 406 45.54 -1.95 12.85
N LEU A 407 45.29 -0.90 13.63
CA LEU A 407 45.92 -0.67 14.94
C LEU A 407 45.36 -1.57 16.06
N CYS A 408 44.21 -2.23 15.84
CA CYS A 408 43.42 -2.88 16.89
C CYS A 408 43.08 -4.35 16.57
N VAL A 409 43.69 -4.97 15.57
CA VAL A 409 43.33 -6.35 15.15
C VAL A 409 43.77 -7.36 16.21
N SER A 410 42.81 -8.02 16.84
CA SER A 410 43.05 -8.99 17.91
C SER A 410 42.85 -10.45 17.49
N ASP A 411 42.08 -10.71 16.43
CA ASP A 411 41.65 -12.05 16.03
C ASP A 411 41.88 -12.34 14.53
N GLU A 412 42.03 -13.62 14.20
CA GLU A 412 42.38 -14.08 12.84
C GLU A 412 41.30 -13.74 11.80
N THR A 413 40.02 -13.81 12.19
CA THR A 413 38.89 -13.47 11.33
C THR A 413 38.88 -11.99 10.95
N SER A 414 39.06 -11.09 11.91
CA SER A 414 39.21 -9.66 11.68
C SER A 414 40.43 -9.33 10.81
N SER A 415 41.54 -10.07 10.98
CA SER A 415 42.71 -9.91 10.11
C SER A 415 42.40 -10.26 8.66
N ARG A 416 41.67 -11.35 8.40
CA ARG A 416 41.29 -11.75 7.04
C ARG A 416 40.32 -10.75 6.40
N ALA A 417 39.35 -10.25 7.17
CA ALA A 417 38.42 -9.20 6.72
C ALA A 417 39.15 -7.92 6.34
N LEU A 418 40.13 -7.49 7.15
CA LEU A 418 40.93 -6.32 6.86
C LEU A 418 41.79 -6.49 5.60
N THR A 419 42.48 -7.63 5.44
CA THR A 419 43.27 -7.92 4.23
C THR A 419 42.39 -7.95 2.97
N ALA A 420 41.18 -8.50 3.06
CA ALA A 420 40.23 -8.47 1.96
C ALA A 420 39.80 -7.04 1.62
N ALA A 421 39.54 -6.20 2.64
CA ALA A 421 39.21 -4.79 2.46
C ALA A 421 40.35 -4.00 1.79
N GLU A 422 41.60 -4.23 2.20
CA GLU A 422 42.81 -3.63 1.60
C GLU A 422 42.95 -4.00 0.13
N GLY A 423 42.78 -5.29 -0.21
CA GLY A 423 42.84 -5.76 -1.59
C GLY A 423 41.77 -5.14 -2.49
N MET A 424 40.56 -4.90 -1.96
CA MET A 424 39.51 -4.18 -2.69
C MET A 424 39.82 -2.69 -2.83
N PHE A 425 40.30 -2.06 -1.76
CA PHE A 425 40.69 -0.65 -1.73
C PHE A 425 41.78 -0.33 -2.76
N GLU A 426 42.82 -1.17 -2.87
CA GLU A 426 43.89 -1.00 -3.85
C GLU A 426 43.37 -1.01 -5.29
N ARG A 427 42.48 -1.96 -5.61
CA ARG A 427 41.83 -2.04 -6.93
C ARG A 427 41.02 -0.77 -7.24
N CYS A 428 40.28 -0.26 -6.25
CA CYS A 428 39.50 0.97 -6.38
C CYS A 428 40.41 2.19 -6.60
N SER A 429 41.50 2.30 -5.82
CA SER A 429 42.46 3.39 -5.93
C SER A 429 43.13 3.44 -7.31
N ILE A 430 43.53 2.28 -7.85
CA ILE A 430 44.11 2.18 -9.19
C ILE A 430 43.08 2.53 -10.28
N ALA A 431 41.84 2.09 -10.14
CA ALA A 431 40.78 2.38 -11.09
C ALA A 431 40.42 3.88 -11.11
N LEU A 432 40.28 4.50 -9.94
CA LEU A 432 39.98 5.92 -9.81
C LEU A 432 41.13 6.81 -10.26
N SER A 433 42.39 6.44 -10.01
CA SER A 433 43.54 7.21 -10.53
C SER A 433 43.57 7.22 -12.05
N ARG A 434 43.25 6.09 -12.69
CA ARG A 434 43.10 6.00 -14.16
C ARG A 434 41.91 6.81 -14.67
N ALA A 435 40.78 6.79 -13.96
CA ALA A 435 39.61 7.57 -14.35
C ALA A 435 39.87 9.09 -14.23
N ASN A 436 40.48 9.56 -13.14
CA ASN A 436 40.83 10.96 -12.93
C ASN A 436 41.74 11.50 -14.05
N SER A 437 42.72 10.70 -14.51
CA SER A 437 43.58 11.10 -15.64
C SER A 437 42.85 11.31 -16.98
N ARG A 438 41.60 10.83 -17.12
CA ARG A 438 40.77 11.02 -18.33
C ARG A 438 39.88 12.26 -18.27
N PHE A 439 39.63 12.82 -17.09
CA PHE A 439 38.78 14.00 -16.89
C PHE A 439 39.58 15.30 -16.69
N THR A 440 40.91 15.20 -16.53
CA THR A 440 41.83 16.34 -16.60
C THR A 440 42.30 16.56 -18.03
N PHE A 441 41.46 17.19 -18.86
CA PHE A 441 41.85 17.84 -20.12
C PHE A 441 41.06 19.13 -20.33
#